data_AF-A0A6A6KYG8-F1
#
_entry.id   AF-A0A6A6KYG8-F1
#
_cell.length_a   1.000
_cell.length_b   1.000
_cell.length_c   1.000
_cell.angle_alpha   90.00
_cell.angle_beta   90.00
_cell.angle_gamma   90.00
#
_symmetry.space_group_name_H-M   'P 1'
#
loop_
_entity.id
_entity.type
_entity.pdbx_description
1 polymer ?
#
loop_
_entity_poly.entity_id
_entity_poly.type
_entity_poly.pdbx_seq_one_letter_code
_entity_poly.pdbx_strand_id
1 'polypeptide(L)'
;MLIFLISFLALAKLALMADCVPENFNRTYFPDDFIFGTATSAYQIEGAANISGKGPSVWDTFTHEYPERIKDHSTGDVAVDFYHRYKV
;
A
#
# COMPACT_ATOMS: atom_id res chain seq x y z
N MET A 1 31.75 -35.24 -19.65
CA MET A 1 31.15 -33.94 -20.04
C MET A 1 29.63 -33.95 -19.90
N LEU A 2 28.91 -34.96 -20.44
CA LEU A 2 27.45 -35.06 -20.33
C LEU A 2 26.93 -35.25 -18.89
N ILE A 3 27.59 -36.07 -18.07
CA ILE A 3 27.21 -36.29 -16.65
C ILE A 3 27.38 -35.01 -15.81
N PHE A 4 28.47 -34.26 -16.04
CA PHE A 4 28.70 -32.96 -15.39
C PHE A 4 27.67 -31.91 -15.82
N LEU A 5 27.28 -31.93 -17.10
CA LEU A 5 26.23 -31.04 -17.62
C LEU A 5 24.86 -31.36 -17.01
N ILE A 6 24.50 -32.64 -16.90
CA ILE A 6 23.26 -33.09 -16.26
C ILE A 6 23.26 -32.75 -14.76
N SER A 7 24.37 -32.96 -14.07
CA SER A 7 24.53 -32.61 -12.65
C SER A 7 24.45 -31.11 -12.42
N PHE A 8 25.08 -30.30 -13.29
CA PHE A 8 24.99 -28.84 -13.24
C PHE A 8 23.58 -28.35 -13.55
N LEU A 9 22.90 -28.92 -14.55
CA LEU A 9 21.48 -28.64 -14.85
C LEU A 9 20.56 -29.00 -13.69
N ALA A 10 20.78 -30.12 -13.01
CA ALA A 10 19.99 -30.52 -11.83
C ALA A 10 20.21 -29.56 -10.64
N LEU A 11 21.46 -29.14 -10.41
CA LEU A 11 21.82 -28.18 -9.36
C LEU A 11 21.26 -26.78 -9.66
N ALA A 12 21.34 -26.33 -10.92
CA ALA A 12 20.75 -25.08 -11.38
C ALA A 12 19.22 -25.09 -11.27
N LYS A 13 18.57 -26.23 -11.55
CA LYS A 13 17.13 -26.42 -11.37
C LYS A 13 16.73 -26.31 -9.90
N LEU A 14 17.51 -26.89 -8.99
CA LEU A 14 17.29 -26.78 -7.54
C LEU A 14 17.49 -25.34 -7.04
N ALA A 15 18.51 -24.64 -7.54
CA ALA A 15 18.76 -23.23 -7.23
C ALA A 15 17.66 -22.28 -7.73
N LEU A 16 16.99 -22.62 -8.84
CA LEU A 16 15.88 -21.84 -9.39
C LEU A 16 14.53 -22.09 -8.67
N MET A 17 14.43 -23.15 -7.87
CA MET A 17 13.24 -23.46 -7.05
C MET A 17 13.27 -22.82 -5.66
N ALA A 18 14.22 -21.91 -5.41
CA ALA A 18 14.40 -21.27 -4.11
C ALA A 18 13.31 -20.23 -3.74
N ASP A 19 12.41 -19.88 -4.67
CA ASP A 19 11.26 -19.01 -4.39
C ASP A 19 9.95 -19.81 -4.44
N CYS A 20 9.77 -20.80 -3.57
CA CYS A 20 8.50 -21.51 -3.48
C CYS A 20 7.60 -20.90 -2.41
N VAL A 21 6.90 -19.82 -2.76
CA VAL A 21 5.65 -19.48 -2.05
C VAL A 21 4.72 -20.69 -2.22
N PRO A 22 4.27 -21.33 -1.14
CA PRO A 22 3.39 -22.49 -1.24
C PRO A 22 2.11 -22.11 -1.98
N GLU A 23 1.58 -23.02 -2.79
CA GLU A 23 0.31 -22.82 -3.52
C GLU A 23 -0.85 -22.44 -2.56
N ASN A 24 -0.77 -22.88 -1.31
CA ASN A 24 -1.73 -22.58 -0.23
C ASN A 24 -1.14 -21.65 0.86
N PHE A 25 -0.38 -20.62 0.48
CA PHE A 25 0.11 -19.61 1.42
C PHE A 25 -1.06 -18.85 2.06
N ASN A 26 -1.22 -19.00 3.38
CA ASN A 26 -2.36 -18.48 4.12
C ASN A 26 -1.96 -18.05 5.56
N ARG A 27 -2.94 -17.63 6.37
CA ARG A 27 -2.71 -17.11 7.72
C ARG A 27 -1.96 -18.08 8.65
N THR A 28 -2.06 -19.39 8.45
CA THR A 28 -1.37 -20.41 9.29
C THR A 28 0.15 -20.38 9.17
N TYR A 29 0.71 -19.61 8.23
CA TYR A 29 2.15 -19.39 8.11
C TYR A 29 2.68 -18.33 9.08
N PHE A 30 1.80 -17.64 9.80
CA PHE A 30 2.13 -16.60 10.76
C PHE A 30 1.76 -17.07 12.18
N PRO A 31 2.39 -16.52 13.25
CA PRO A 31 1.96 -16.78 14.62
C PRO A 31 0.47 -16.52 14.84
N ASP A 32 -0.14 -17.24 15.79
CA ASP A 32 -1.59 -17.13 16.08
C ASP A 32 -2.01 -15.69 16.45
N ASP A 33 -1.10 -14.92 17.04
CA ASP A 33 -1.28 -13.54 17.48
C ASP A 33 -0.84 -12.49 16.44
N PHE A 34 -0.48 -12.91 15.23
CA PHE A 34 -0.05 -11.97 14.19
C PHE A 34 -1.21 -11.10 13.70
N ILE A 35 -1.05 -9.78 13.76
CA ILE A 35 -2.09 -8.83 13.34
C ILE A 35 -1.85 -8.42 11.88
N PHE A 36 -2.83 -8.69 11.03
CA PHE A 36 -2.91 -8.12 9.69
C PHE A 36 -3.80 -6.88 9.77
N GLY A 37 -3.34 -5.79 9.17
CA GLY A 37 -4.07 -4.53 9.17
C GLY A 37 -3.91 -3.79 7.85
N THR A 38 -4.55 -2.64 7.80
CA THR A 38 -4.40 -1.63 6.75
C THR A 38 -4.03 -0.30 7.39
N ALA A 39 -3.53 0.64 6.60
CA ALA A 39 -3.14 1.97 7.07
C ALA A 39 -3.64 3.04 6.10
N THR A 40 -3.93 4.21 6.65
CA THR A 40 -4.37 5.41 5.92
C THR A 40 -3.75 6.65 6.56
N SER A 41 -3.95 7.84 5.96
CA SER A 41 -3.58 9.12 6.58
C SER A 41 -4.71 10.14 6.41
N ALA A 42 -4.83 11.06 7.37
CA ALA A 42 -5.97 11.98 7.47
C ALA A 42 -6.24 12.75 6.15
N TYR A 43 -5.26 13.49 5.64
CA TYR A 43 -5.44 14.31 4.42
C TYR A 43 -5.74 13.49 3.16
N GLN A 44 -5.29 12.23 3.11
CA GLN A 44 -5.51 11.36 1.95
C GLN A 44 -6.93 10.79 1.89
N ILE A 45 -7.65 10.69 3.02
CA ILE A 45 -8.93 10.00 3.06
C ILE A 45 -10.09 10.77 3.68
N GLU A 46 -9.85 11.65 4.65
CA GLU A 46 -10.93 12.23 5.46
C GLU A 46 -11.81 13.16 4.64
N GLY A 47 -11.21 14.08 3.89
CA GLY A 47 -11.93 15.22 3.33
C GLY A 47 -12.35 16.20 4.43
N ALA A 48 -13.52 16.81 4.29
CA ALA A 48 -14.09 17.71 5.30
C ALA A 48 -13.11 18.83 5.73
N ALA A 49 -12.30 19.31 4.78
CA ALA A 49 -11.09 20.10 5.06
C ALA A 49 -11.34 21.43 5.80
N ASN A 50 -12.56 21.98 5.71
CA ASN A 50 -12.92 23.28 6.27
C ASN A 50 -14.25 23.28 7.06
N ILE A 51 -14.72 22.11 7.51
CA ILE A 51 -15.94 21.98 8.31
C ILE A 51 -15.64 21.62 9.76
N SER A 52 -16.67 21.69 10.61
CA SER A 52 -16.64 21.22 12.01
C SER A 52 -15.54 21.84 12.87
N GLY A 53 -15.06 23.04 12.52
CA GLY A 53 -14.02 23.75 13.25
C GLY A 53 -12.58 23.28 12.96
N LYS A 54 -12.35 22.45 11.94
CA LYS A 54 -11.00 22.08 11.50
C LYS A 54 -10.25 23.33 10.99
N GLY A 55 -9.03 23.52 11.49
CA GLY A 55 -8.09 24.51 10.95
C GLY A 55 -7.37 24.03 9.69
N PRO A 56 -6.86 24.95 8.84
CA PRO A 56 -6.08 24.58 7.67
C PRO A 56 -4.74 23.94 8.09
N SER A 57 -4.38 22.88 7.38
CA SER A 57 -3.08 22.22 7.42
C SER A 57 -2.15 22.77 6.33
N VAL A 58 -0.86 22.45 6.41
CA VAL A 58 0.10 22.81 5.36
C VAL A 58 -0.28 22.21 4.01
N TRP A 59 -0.90 21.03 3.99
CA TRP A 59 -1.38 20.41 2.75
C TRP A 59 -2.57 21.13 2.15
N ASP A 60 -3.50 21.63 2.98
CA ASP A 60 -4.61 22.48 2.52
C ASP A 60 -4.03 23.71 1.79
N THR A 61 -3.07 24.42 2.41
CA THR A 61 -2.42 25.58 1.78
C THR A 61 -1.70 25.20 0.49
N PHE A 62 -0.88 24.15 0.52
CA PHE A 62 -0.05 23.76 -0.62
C PHE A 62 -0.86 23.40 -1.86
N THR A 63 -1.93 22.61 -1.72
CA THR A 63 -2.73 22.20 -2.89
C THR A 63 -3.57 23.34 -3.47
N HIS A 64 -3.96 24.32 -2.63
CA HIS A 64 -4.71 25.49 -3.09
C HIS A 64 -3.82 26.58 -3.70
N GLU A 65 -2.63 26.82 -3.14
CA GLU A 65 -1.72 27.86 -3.61
C GLU A 65 -0.88 27.42 -4.81
N TYR A 66 -0.58 26.12 -4.92
CA TYR A 66 0.26 25.55 -5.99
C TYR A 66 -0.39 24.34 -6.68
N PRO A 67 -1.58 24.50 -7.28
CA PRO A 67 -2.31 23.39 -7.91
C PRO A 67 -1.51 22.70 -9.02
N GLU A 68 -0.64 23.43 -9.73
CA GLU A 68 0.25 22.89 -10.76
C GLU A 68 1.33 21.93 -10.22
N ARG A 69 1.54 21.90 -8.90
CA ARG A 69 2.43 20.93 -8.25
C ARG A 69 1.74 19.61 -7.90
N ILE A 70 0.42 19.55 -8.07
CA ILE A 70 -0.36 18.31 -8.01
C ILE A 70 -0.59 17.85 -9.45
N LYS A 71 -0.26 16.60 -9.76
CA LYS A 71 -0.23 16.05 -11.13
C LYS A 71 -1.52 16.30 -11.92
N ASP A 72 -2.67 16.27 -11.24
CA ASP A 72 -4.00 16.45 -11.80
C ASP A 72 -4.72 17.71 -11.26
N HIS A 73 -3.98 18.59 -10.58
CA HIS A 73 -4.50 19.81 -9.97
C HIS A 73 -5.60 19.57 -8.91
N SER A 74 -5.65 18.38 -8.30
CA SER A 74 -6.63 18.05 -7.25
C SER A 74 -6.23 18.56 -5.85
N THR A 75 -7.20 18.57 -4.93
CA THR A 75 -7.03 18.89 -3.51
C THR A 75 -7.53 17.74 -2.62
N GLY A 76 -7.22 17.79 -1.32
CA GLY A 76 -7.73 16.87 -0.31
C GLY A 76 -9.07 17.29 0.29
N ASP A 77 -9.78 18.27 -0.29
CA ASP A 77 -10.96 18.88 0.35
C ASP A 77 -12.07 17.87 0.66
N VAL A 78 -12.25 16.92 -0.26
CA VAL A 78 -13.22 15.82 -0.14
C VAL A 78 -12.52 14.48 -0.02
N ALA A 79 -11.40 14.26 -0.72
CA ALA A 79 -10.70 12.97 -0.76
C ALA A 79 -11.67 11.80 -1.09
N VAL A 80 -11.67 10.71 -0.30
CA VAL A 80 -12.69 9.65 -0.38
C VAL A 80 -13.85 9.85 0.60
N ASP A 81 -13.95 11.04 1.20
CA ASP A 81 -15.01 11.47 2.10
C ASP A 81 -15.17 10.55 3.33
N PHE A 82 -14.04 10.02 3.82
CA PHE A 82 -14.04 9.08 4.94
C PHE A 82 -14.56 9.72 6.23
N TYR A 83 -14.44 11.05 6.38
CA TYR A 83 -15.03 11.78 7.50
C TYR A 83 -16.53 11.49 7.66
N HIS A 84 -17.28 11.41 6.55
CA HIS A 84 -18.70 11.06 6.57
C HIS A 84 -18.94 9.55 6.39
N ARG A 85 -18.02 8.85 5.72
CA ARG A 85 -18.22 7.46 5.26
C ARG A 85 -17.56 6.38 6.12
N TYR A 86 -17.00 6.73 7.28
CA TYR A 86 -16.26 5.77 8.12
C TYR A 86 -17.05 4.53 8.58
N LYS A 87 -18.40 4.58 8.58
CA LYS A 87 -19.29 3.48 9.00
C LYS A 87 -20.01 2.77 7.86
N VAL A 88 -19.99 3.36 6.66
CA VAL A 88 -20.93 3.03 5.58
C VAL A 88 -20.42 1.84 4.77
#